data_AF-A0AAE0EFK7-F1
#
_entry.id   AF-A0AAE0EFK7-F1
#
_cell.length_a   1.000
_cell.length_b   1.000
_cell.length_c   1.000
_cell.angle_alpha   90.00
_cell.angle_beta   90.00
_cell.angle_gamma   90.00
#
_symmetry.space_group_name_H-M   'P 1'
#
loop_
_entity.id
_entity.type
_entity.pdbx_description
1 polymer ?
#
loop_
_entity_poly.entity_id
_entity_poly.type
_entity_poly.pdbx_seq_one_letter_code
_entity_poly.pdbx_strand_id
1 'polypeptide(L)'
;MTQRVTIGIVMAIVTLTIAGIVERNRRISALEHGTFESPLSILLLLPQFAFSGLIEAFAAVALMEFLTTQLPESMRTVSGAIFFLSLSIASYMNSLLVNIIHVVTGKNNGQAPWLGGNDLNKNTVEYFYFLVAGIEVLNLLYFTFFASRYVSNNDAKNEKESENKDMEESV
;
A
#
# COMPACT_ATOMS: atom_id res chain seq x y z
N MET A 1 0.54 -4.26 -17.84
CA MET A 1 1.23 -4.15 -16.54
C MET A 1 0.70 -2.98 -15.69
N THR A 2 0.70 -1.74 -16.21
CA THR A 2 0.24 -0.51 -15.52
C THR A 2 -1.16 -0.62 -14.90
N GLN A 3 -2.09 -1.30 -15.58
CA GLN A 3 -3.44 -1.54 -15.06
C GLN A 3 -3.44 -2.39 -13.79
N ARG A 4 -2.63 -3.45 -13.71
CA ARG A 4 -2.53 -4.32 -12.52
C ARG A 4 -1.98 -3.56 -11.32
N VAL A 5 -0.94 -2.74 -11.53
CA VAL A 5 -0.36 -1.89 -10.49
C VAL A 5 -1.37 -0.83 -10.02
N THR A 6 -2.08 -0.18 -10.95
CA THR A 6 -3.10 0.82 -10.61
C THR A 6 -4.25 0.21 -9.80
N ILE A 7 -4.74 -0.96 -10.20
CA ILE A 7 -5.75 -1.71 -9.44
C ILE A 7 -5.22 -2.03 -8.03
N GLY A 8 -3.98 -2.47 -7.90
CA GLY A 8 -3.33 -2.71 -6.62
C GLY A 8 -3.35 -1.49 -5.68
N ILE A 9 -2.96 -0.31 -6.19
CA ILE A 9 -2.95 0.94 -5.40
C ILE A 9 -4.38 1.35 -5.01
N VAL A 10 -5.34 1.27 -5.93
CA VAL A 10 -6.76 1.57 -5.63
C VAL A 10 -7.29 0.63 -4.54
N MET A 11 -6.96 -0.66 -4.60
CA MET A 11 -7.35 -1.64 -3.60
C MET A 11 -6.70 -1.37 -2.24
N ALA A 12 -5.46 -0.83 -2.21
CA ALA A 12 -4.81 -0.37 -0.97
C ALA A 12 -5.56 0.79 -0.31
N ILE A 13 -5.95 1.79 -1.11
CA ILE A 13 -6.75 2.93 -0.63
C ILE A 13 -8.09 2.46 -0.05
N VAL A 14 -8.78 1.56 -0.76
CA VAL A 14 -10.06 0.98 -0.30
C VAL A 14 -9.86 0.18 1.00
N THR A 15 -8.81 -0.63 1.09
CA THR A 15 -8.50 -1.42 2.29
C THR A 15 -8.30 -0.53 3.52
N LEU A 16 -7.49 0.52 3.39
CA LEU A 16 -7.21 1.45 4.50
C LEU A 16 -8.45 2.26 4.88
N THR A 17 -9.29 2.62 3.90
CA THR A 17 -10.56 3.31 4.16
C THR A 17 -11.52 2.42 4.95
N ILE A 18 -11.65 1.15 4.55
CA ILE A 18 -12.48 0.17 5.26
C ILE A 18 -11.93 -0.06 6.66
N ALA A 19 -10.62 -0.23 6.83
CA ALA A 19 -9.98 -0.39 8.13
C ALA A 19 -10.27 0.81 9.06
N GLY A 20 -10.17 2.03 8.53
CA GLY A 20 -10.52 3.26 9.28
C GLY A 20 -11.98 3.32 9.71
N ILE A 21 -12.92 2.91 8.84
CA ILE A 21 -14.36 2.87 9.17
C ILE A 21 -14.66 1.80 10.22
N VAL A 22 -14.09 0.60 10.05
CA VAL A 22 -14.28 -0.52 10.98
C VAL A 22 -13.73 -0.16 12.36
N GLU A 23 -12.54 0.44 12.42
CA GLU A 23 -11.94 0.85 13.70
C GLU A 23 -12.75 1.96 14.38
N ARG A 24 -13.25 2.93 13.60
CA ARG A 24 -14.14 3.97 14.13
C ARG A 24 -15.40 3.37 14.75
N ASN A 25 -16.05 2.42 14.06
CA ASN A 25 -17.24 1.74 14.57
C ASN A 25 -16.91 0.93 15.82
N ARG A 26 -15.79 0.19 15.83
CA ARG A 26 -15.31 -0.59 16.98
C ARG A 26 -15.09 0.29 18.21
N ARG A 27 -14.43 1.43 18.01
CA ARG A 27 -14.12 2.40 19.05
C ARG A 27 -15.39 3.04 19.62
N ILE A 28 -16.33 3.48 18.78
CA ILE A 28 -17.61 4.05 19.24
C ILE A 28 -18.37 3.02 20.09
N SER A 29 -18.51 1.78 19.61
CA SER A 29 -19.20 0.73 20.36
C SER A 29 -18.52 0.41 21.69
N ALA A 30 -17.18 0.42 21.76
CA ALA A 30 -16.46 0.21 23.02
C ALA A 30 -16.68 1.36 24.03
N LEU A 31 -16.69 2.61 23.54
CA LEU A 31 -16.93 3.79 24.38
C LEU A 31 -18.37 3.86 24.90
N GLU A 32 -19.36 3.48 24.08
CA GLU A 32 -20.77 3.46 24.48
C GLU A 32 -21.07 2.43 25.57
N HIS A 33 -20.42 1.27 25.52
CA HIS A 33 -20.59 0.21 26.51
C HIS A 33 -19.69 0.37 27.74
N GLY A 34 -18.76 1.33 27.70
CA GLY A 34 -17.78 1.56 28.79
C GLY A 34 -16.86 0.36 29.03
N THR A 35 -16.75 -0.56 28.07
CA THR A 35 -15.98 -1.80 28.18
C THR A 35 -14.62 -1.66 27.50
N PHE A 36 -13.60 -2.33 28.05
CA PHE A 36 -12.30 -2.43 27.41
C PHE A 36 -12.37 -3.24 26.11
N GLU A 37 -13.28 -4.22 26.06
CA GLU A 37 -13.54 -5.06 24.90
C GLU A 37 -14.75 -4.56 24.13
N SER A 38 -14.59 -4.34 22.82
CA SER A 38 -15.71 -3.99 21.94
C SER A 38 -16.53 -5.25 21.66
N PRO A 39 -17.87 -5.22 21.79
CA PRO A 39 -18.73 -6.39 21.54
C PRO A 39 -18.85 -6.76 20.05
N LEU A 40 -18.03 -6.15 19.19
CA LEU A 40 -18.05 -6.38 17.76
C LEU A 40 -17.41 -7.71 17.37
N SER A 41 -18.03 -8.38 16.40
CA SER A 41 -17.51 -9.62 15.84
C SER A 41 -16.19 -9.38 15.10
N ILE A 42 -15.23 -10.30 15.28
CA ILE A 42 -13.96 -10.33 14.54
C ILE A 42 -14.16 -10.41 13.02
N LEU A 43 -15.35 -10.84 12.57
CA LEU A 43 -15.74 -10.89 11.16
C LEU A 43 -15.72 -9.51 10.48
N LEU A 44 -15.77 -8.41 11.23
CA LEU A 44 -15.63 -7.07 10.67
C LEU A 44 -14.22 -6.76 10.14
N LEU A 45 -13.20 -7.56 10.52
CA LEU A 45 -11.86 -7.47 9.93
C LEU A 45 -11.75 -8.27 8.62
N LEU A 46 -12.71 -9.15 8.32
CA LEU A 46 -12.66 -9.99 7.12
C LEU A 46 -12.56 -9.17 5.82
N PRO A 47 -13.30 -8.06 5.63
CA PRO A 47 -13.20 -7.26 4.41
C PRO A 47 -11.79 -6.70 4.19
N GLN A 48 -11.16 -6.09 5.20
CA GLN A 48 -9.81 -5.53 5.05
C GLN A 48 -8.76 -6.61 4.71
N PHE A 49 -8.87 -7.81 5.29
CA PHE A 49 -7.95 -8.91 4.97
C PHE A 49 -8.18 -9.48 3.58
N ALA A 50 -9.44 -9.59 3.13
CA ALA A 50 -9.76 -10.01 1.77
C ALA A 50 -9.17 -9.06 0.73
N PHE A 51 -9.34 -7.74 0.92
CA PHE A 51 -8.74 -6.74 0.03
C PHE A 51 -7.21 -6.73 0.11
N SER A 52 -6.62 -6.91 1.29
CA SER A 52 -5.16 -7.06 1.45
C SER A 52 -4.59 -8.19 0.61
N GLY A 53 -5.25 -9.35 0.57
CA GLY A 53 -4.81 -10.48 -0.27
C GLY A 53 -4.88 -10.15 -1.77
N LEU A 54 -5.89 -9.37 -2.20
CA LEU A 54 -5.98 -8.93 -3.59
C LEU A 54 -4.87 -7.94 -3.94
N ILE A 55 -4.45 -7.07 -3.01
CA ILE A 55 -3.30 -6.18 -3.22
C ILE A 55 -2.04 -7.00 -3.47
N GLU A 56 -1.76 -8.02 -2.66
CA GLU A 56 -0.59 -8.88 -2.87
C GLU A 56 -0.67 -9.61 -4.22
N ALA A 57 -1.83 -10.17 -4.57
CA ALA A 57 -2.02 -10.89 -5.82
C ALA A 57 -1.83 -9.99 -7.07
N PHE A 58 -2.28 -8.75 -7.04
CA PHE A 58 -2.24 -7.86 -8.20
C PHE A 58 -1.01 -6.95 -8.23
N ALA A 59 -0.64 -6.34 -7.10
CA ALA A 59 0.45 -5.36 -7.03
C ALA A 59 1.81 -6.04 -6.91
N ALA A 60 1.97 -7.01 -6.00
CA ALA A 60 3.26 -7.64 -5.75
C ALA A 60 3.70 -8.49 -6.95
N VAL A 61 2.77 -9.27 -7.53
CA VAL A 61 3.02 -10.04 -8.75
C VAL A 61 3.39 -9.12 -9.91
N ALA A 62 2.66 -8.04 -10.14
CA ALA A 62 2.98 -7.10 -11.21
C ALA A 62 4.35 -6.44 -11.01
N LEU A 63 4.72 -6.08 -9.78
CA LEU A 63 6.03 -5.50 -9.48
C LEU A 63 7.17 -6.51 -9.70
N MET A 64 6.96 -7.77 -9.31
CA MET A 64 7.94 -8.83 -9.54
C MET A 64 8.11 -9.12 -11.03
N GLU A 65 6.99 -9.25 -11.78
CA GLU A 65 7.00 -9.37 -13.24
C GLU A 65 7.83 -8.23 -13.85
N PHE A 66 7.61 -6.98 -13.42
CA PHE A 66 8.40 -5.83 -13.88
C PHE A 66 9.90 -6.03 -13.77
N LEU A 67 10.34 -6.36 -12.55
CA LEU A 67 11.76 -6.41 -12.21
C LEU A 67 12.43 -7.56 -12.94
N THR A 68 11.67 -8.61 -13.26
CA THR A 68 12.15 -9.73 -14.06
C THR A 68 12.13 -9.47 -15.57
N THR A 69 11.27 -8.57 -16.08
CA THR A 69 11.26 -8.17 -17.50
C THR A 69 12.32 -7.12 -17.82
N GLN A 70 12.63 -6.23 -16.88
CA GLN A 70 13.62 -5.16 -17.09
C GLN A 70 15.08 -5.62 -16.95
N LEU A 71 15.32 -6.77 -16.31
CA LEU A 71 16.66 -7.33 -16.10
C LEU A 71 16.89 -8.53 -17.01
N PRO A 72 18.13 -8.73 -17.52
CA PRO A 72 18.46 -9.88 -18.36
C PRO A 72 18.30 -11.20 -17.58
N GLU A 73 18.07 -12.30 -18.30
CA GLU A 73 17.72 -13.60 -17.70
C GLU A 73 18.75 -14.10 -16.68
N SER A 74 20.04 -13.80 -16.90
CA SER A 74 21.14 -14.12 -15.99
C SER A 74 21.08 -13.40 -14.64
N MET A 75 20.26 -12.34 -14.51
CA MET A 75 20.11 -11.52 -13.31
C MET A 75 18.77 -11.70 -12.61
N ARG A 76 17.99 -12.74 -12.95
CA ARG A 76 16.66 -12.97 -12.34
C ARG A 76 16.70 -13.07 -10.81
N THR A 77 17.77 -13.65 -10.23
CA THR A 77 17.97 -13.70 -8.77
C THR A 77 18.15 -12.30 -8.16
N VAL A 78 18.80 -11.38 -8.89
CA VAL A 78 18.98 -9.98 -8.48
C VAL A 78 17.64 -9.24 -8.46
N SER A 79 16.76 -9.49 -9.44
CA SER A 79 15.38 -8.95 -9.44
C SER A 79 14.63 -9.31 -8.15
N GLY A 80 14.71 -10.58 -7.73
CA GLY A 80 14.09 -11.04 -6.49
C GLY A 80 14.70 -10.40 -5.25
N ALA A 81 16.03 -10.25 -5.20
CA ALA A 81 16.70 -9.56 -4.10
C ALA A 81 16.27 -8.09 -3.98
N ILE A 82 16.16 -7.37 -5.11
CA ILE A 82 15.67 -5.98 -5.15
C ILE A 82 14.22 -5.90 -4.67
N PHE A 83 13.37 -6.85 -5.05
CA PHE A 83 11.99 -6.92 -4.59
C PHE A 83 11.90 -7.04 -3.05
N PHE A 84 12.61 -7.99 -2.44
CA PHE A 84 12.62 -8.15 -0.98
C PHE A 84 13.29 -6.98 -0.25
N LEU A 85 14.33 -6.39 -0.84
CA LEU A 85 14.97 -5.20 -0.29
C LEU A 85 13.98 -4.02 -0.26
N SER A 86 13.20 -3.85 -1.33
CA SER A 86 12.17 -2.81 -1.41
C SER A 86 11.09 -2.99 -0.34
N LEU A 87 10.65 -4.24 -0.08
CA LEU A 87 9.72 -4.55 1.01
C LEU A 87 10.32 -4.23 2.40
N SER A 88 11.62 -4.51 2.59
CA SER A 88 12.31 -4.19 3.83
C SER A 88 12.38 -2.68 4.07
N ILE A 89 12.74 -1.92 3.02
CA ILE A 89 12.75 -0.45 3.08
C ILE A 89 11.36 0.09 3.41
N ALA A 90 10.31 -0.43 2.77
CA ALA A 90 8.93 -0.03 3.06
C ALA A 90 8.56 -0.26 4.53
N SER A 91 9.02 -1.38 5.13
CA SER A 91 8.77 -1.72 6.53
C SER A 91 9.46 -0.75 7.50
N TYR A 92 10.70 -0.34 7.19
CA TYR A 92 11.39 0.71 7.94
C TYR A 92 10.72 2.07 7.79
N MET A 93 10.27 2.42 6.58
CA MET A 93 9.53 3.67 6.35
C MET A 93 8.22 3.72 7.13
N ASN A 94 7.47 2.61 7.18
CA ASN A 94 6.26 2.51 8.00
C ASN A 94 6.57 2.70 9.49
N SER A 95 7.66 2.10 9.98
CA SER A 95 8.09 2.27 11.37
C SER A 95 8.47 3.72 11.69
N LEU A 96 9.16 4.40 10.76
CA LEU A 96 9.48 5.83 10.88
C LEU A 96 8.22 6.69 10.87
N LEU A 97 7.25 6.40 10.01
CA LEU A 97 5.98 7.10 9.95
C LEU A 97 5.24 7.02 11.29
N VAL A 98 5.14 5.82 11.87
CA VAL A 98 4.53 5.61 13.18
C VAL A 98 5.26 6.42 14.26
N ASN A 99 6.59 6.42 14.25
CA ASN A 99 7.37 7.19 15.22
C ASN A 99 7.15 8.71 15.09
N ILE A 100 7.14 9.23 13.84
CA ILE A 100 6.84 10.65 13.58
C ILE A 100 5.46 11.01 14.13
N ILE A 101 4.45 10.19 13.85
CA ILE A 101 3.08 10.41 14.34
C ILE A 101 3.02 10.36 15.85
N HIS A 102 3.74 9.42 16.47
CA HIS A 102 3.83 9.32 17.92
C HIS A 102 4.45 10.58 18.55
N VAL A 103 5.54 11.12 17.97
CA VAL A 103 6.18 12.35 18.45
C VAL A 103 5.31 13.58 18.24
N VAL A 104 4.65 13.70 17.08
CA VAL A 104 3.78 14.83 16.75
C VAL A 104 2.52 14.82 17.62
N THR A 105 1.91 13.66 17.81
CA THR A 105 0.64 13.53 18.53
C THR A 105 0.84 13.48 20.05
N GLY A 106 1.96 12.91 20.51
CA GLY A 106 2.28 12.79 21.94
C GLY A 106 2.65 14.11 22.64
N LYS A 107 2.90 15.19 21.87
CA LYS A 107 3.22 16.53 22.42
C LYS A 107 2.01 17.38 22.78
N ASN A 108 0.79 16.99 22.40
CA ASN A 108 -0.39 17.81 22.66
C ASN A 108 -0.97 17.56 24.06
N ASN A 109 -0.55 18.39 25.03
CA ASN A 109 -1.24 18.79 26.28
C ASN A 109 -2.57 18.06 26.60
N GLY A 110 -2.53 16.78 26.95
CA GLY A 110 -3.68 16.04 27.51
C GLY A 110 -4.63 15.37 26.51
N GLN A 111 -4.34 15.32 25.21
CA GLN A 111 -5.10 14.49 24.26
C GLN A 111 -4.45 13.11 24.10
N ALA A 112 -5.27 12.07 23.96
CA ALA A 112 -4.79 10.70 23.80
C ALA A 112 -4.07 10.53 22.44
N PRO A 113 -2.91 9.87 22.40
CA PRO A 113 -2.14 9.68 21.17
C PRO A 113 -2.91 8.87 20.12
N TRP A 114 -2.65 9.10 18.83
CA TRP A 114 -3.25 8.31 17.74
C TRP A 114 -2.78 6.86 17.76
N LEU A 115 -1.52 6.66 18.16
CA LEU A 115 -0.88 5.35 18.33
C LEU A 115 -0.08 5.32 19.65
N GLY A 116 -0.43 4.40 20.56
CA GLY A 116 0.35 4.06 21.75
C GLY A 116 -0.41 4.14 23.07
N GLY A 117 0.13 3.54 24.14
CA GLY A 117 -0.52 3.46 25.46
C GLY A 117 -1.30 2.16 25.67
N ASN A 118 -1.68 1.90 26.92
CA ASN A 118 -2.28 0.63 27.36
C ASN A 118 -3.74 0.43 26.93
N ASP A 119 -4.40 1.46 26.40
CA ASP A 119 -5.83 1.44 26.09
C ASP A 119 -6.08 1.93 24.65
N LEU A 120 -6.34 0.98 23.75
CA LEU A 120 -6.61 1.24 22.34
C LEU A 120 -7.88 2.07 22.13
N ASN A 121 -8.85 2.01 23.04
CA ASN A 121 -10.13 2.73 22.89
C ASN A 121 -9.97 4.23 23.12
N LYS A 122 -8.94 4.63 23.89
CA LYS A 122 -8.57 6.04 24.09
C LYS A 122 -7.81 6.60 22.90
N ASN A 123 -7.11 5.75 22.16
CA ASN A 123 -6.41 6.14 20.96
C ASN A 123 -7.37 6.33 19.80
N THR A 124 -6.94 7.13 18.83
CA THR A 124 -7.71 7.40 17.61
C THR A 124 -6.97 6.84 16.41
N VAL A 125 -6.88 5.50 16.35
CA VAL A 125 -6.15 4.76 15.32
C VAL A 125 -6.80 4.97 13.93
N GLU A 126 -8.09 5.33 13.90
CA GLU A 126 -8.80 5.69 12.67
C GLU A 126 -8.11 6.82 11.90
N TYR A 127 -7.52 7.81 12.59
CA TYR A 127 -6.81 8.91 11.91
C TYR A 127 -5.52 8.45 11.25
N PHE A 128 -4.83 7.46 11.84
CA PHE A 128 -3.66 6.87 11.20
C PHE A 128 -4.06 6.18 9.89
N TYR A 129 -5.13 5.38 9.89
CA TYR A 129 -5.60 4.73 8.67
C TYR A 129 -6.00 5.73 7.59
N PHE A 130 -6.72 6.80 7.94
CA PHE A 130 -7.06 7.84 6.97
C PHE A 130 -5.85 8.64 6.47
N LEU A 131 -4.85 8.86 7.33
CA LEU A 131 -3.60 9.52 6.93
C LEU A 131 -2.84 8.68 5.91
N VAL A 132 -2.67 7.38 6.17
CA VAL A 132 -2.01 6.47 5.22
C VAL A 132 -2.82 6.37 3.93
N ALA A 133 -4.16 6.30 4.00
CA ALA A 133 -5.01 6.33 2.81
C ALA A 133 -4.82 7.62 1.99
N GLY A 134 -4.66 8.78 2.64
CA GLY A 134 -4.34 10.04 1.97
C GLY A 134 -2.98 10.02 1.27
N ILE A 135 -1.96 9.44 1.90
CA ILE A 135 -0.63 9.25 1.29
C ILE A 135 -0.74 8.33 0.06
N GLU A 136 -1.51 7.25 0.12
CA GLU A 136 -1.76 6.35 -1.00
C GLU A 136 -2.52 7.04 -2.16
N VAL A 137 -3.46 7.93 -1.86
CA VAL A 137 -4.12 8.75 -2.91
C VAL A 137 -3.11 9.66 -3.60
N LEU A 138 -2.21 10.30 -2.85
CA LEU A 138 -1.13 11.09 -3.43
C LEU A 138 -0.18 10.22 -4.27
N ASN A 139 0.12 9.00 -3.81
CA ASN A 139 0.89 8.02 -4.57
C ASN A 139 0.20 7.67 -5.89
N LEU A 140 -1.11 7.42 -5.87
CA LEU A 140 -1.90 7.13 -7.06
C LEU A 140 -1.83 8.30 -8.06
N LEU A 141 -2.02 9.53 -7.59
CA LEU A 141 -1.90 10.73 -8.44
C LEU A 141 -0.50 10.82 -9.06
N TYR A 142 0.55 10.67 -8.26
CA TYR A 142 1.92 10.67 -8.74
C TYR A 142 2.17 9.57 -9.80
N PHE A 143 1.72 8.35 -9.54
CA PHE A 143 1.83 7.22 -10.45
C PHE A 143 1.08 7.48 -11.76
N THR A 144 -0.16 7.98 -11.69
CA THR A 144 -0.97 8.29 -12.87
C THR A 144 -0.37 9.43 -13.69
N PHE A 145 0.19 10.47 -13.09
CA PHE A 145 0.75 11.60 -13.84
C PHE A 145 2.14 11.31 -14.44
N PHE A 146 3.03 10.70 -13.67
CA PHE A 146 4.43 10.52 -14.06
C PHE A 146 4.72 9.11 -14.59
N ALA A 147 4.39 8.09 -13.80
CA ALA A 147 4.78 6.72 -14.09
C ALA A 147 3.99 6.11 -15.24
N SER A 148 2.68 6.37 -15.34
CA SER A 148 1.84 5.87 -16.44
C SER A 148 2.33 6.36 -17.80
N ARG A 149 2.84 7.61 -17.85
CA ARG A 149 3.38 8.23 -19.05
C ARG A 149 4.75 7.67 -19.41
N TYR A 150 5.59 7.38 -18.43
CA TYR A 150 6.89 6.75 -18.65
C TYR A 150 6.77 5.29 -19.14
N VAL A 151 5.90 4.50 -18.50
CA VAL A 151 5.67 3.10 -18.87
C VAL A 151 5.04 3.00 -20.26
N SER A 152 4.02 3.81 -20.57
CA SER A 152 3.40 3.80 -21.91
C SER A 152 4.40 4.20 -23.02
N ASN A 153 5.32 5.12 -22.74
CA ASN A 153 6.29 5.57 -23.72
C ASN A 153 7.42 4.55 -23.94
N ASN A 154 7.76 3.76 -22.92
CA ASN A 154 8.72 2.66 -23.03
C ASN A 154 8.12 1.42 -23.68
N ASP A 155 6.87 1.06 -23.36
CA ASP A 155 6.16 -0.05 -24.03
C ASP A 155 6.08 0.21 -25.54
N ALA A 156 5.71 1.43 -25.95
CA ALA A 156 5.67 1.84 -27.35
C ALA A 156 7.06 1.92 -28.03
N LYS A 157 8.13 2.03 -27.26
CA LYS A 157 9.51 2.01 -27.79
C LYS A 157 10.00 0.58 -27.96
N ASN A 158 9.70 -0.30 -27.00
CA ASN A 158 10.05 -1.71 -27.05
C ASN A 158 9.31 -2.44 -28.17
N GLU A 159 8.03 -2.14 -28.41
CA GLU A 159 7.26 -2.69 -29.55
C GLU A 159 7.89 -2.32 -30.90
N LYS A 160 8.35 -1.08 -31.05
CA LYS A 160 9.02 -0.61 -32.28
C LYS A 160 10.40 -1.22 -32.49
N GLU A 161 11.14 -1.50 -31.41
CA GLU A 161 12.43 -2.19 -31.48
C GLU A 161 12.26 -3.69 -31.78
N SER A 162 11.19 -4.35 -31.33
CA SER A 162 10.87 -5.73 -31.72
C SER A 162 10.45 -5.83 -33.18
N GLU A 163 9.55 -4.94 -33.65
CA GLU A 163 9.11 -4.95 -35.07
C GLU A 163 10.27 -4.70 -36.04
N ASN A 164 11.23 -3.83 -35.68
CA ASN A 164 12.42 -3.58 -36.50
C ASN A 164 13.36 -4.79 -36.57
N LYS A 165 13.52 -5.55 -35.47
CA LYS A 165 14.35 -6.76 -35.46
C LYS A 165 13.72 -7.89 -36.29
N ASP A 166 12.40 -8.05 -36.20
CA ASP A 166 11.69 -9.06 -36.99
C ASP A 166 11.72 -8.75 -38.50
N MET A 167 11.76 -7.45 -38.87
CA MET A 167 11.97 -7.02 -40.27
C MET A 167 13.42 -7.21 -40.75
N GLU A 168 14.43 -7.09 -39.90
CA GLU A 168 15.83 -7.35 -40.26
C GLU A 168 16.15 -8.85 -40.38
N GLU A 169 15.50 -9.72 -39.61
CA GLU A 169 15.67 -11.18 -39.71
C GLU A 169 14.90 -11.82 -40.88
N SER A 170 13.98 -11.09 -41.52
CA SER A 170 13.16 -11.58 -42.64
C SER A 170 13.63 -11.16 -44.04
N VAL A 171 14.80 -10.49 -44.13
CA VAL A 171 15.48 -10.07 -45.38
C VAL A 171 16.76 -10.88 -45.58
#